data_AF-A0A4P7JC24-F1
#
_entry.id   AF-A0A4P7JC24-F1
#
_cell.length_a   1.000
_cell.length_b   1.000
_cell.length_c   1.000
_cell.angle_alpha   90.00
_cell.angle_beta   90.00
_cell.angle_gamma   90.00
#
_symmetry.space_group_name_H-M   'P 1'
#
loop_
_entity.id
_entity.type
_entity.pdbx_description
1 polymer ?
#
loop_
_entity_poly.entity_id
_entity_poly.type
_entity_poly.pdbx_seq_one_letter_code
_entity_poly.pdbx_strand_id
1 'polypeptide(L)'
;MTAEFIDGEVNFTGGVGRVYQYRWYLVPVEGRMALCGSGYLRDSRLRGTINDMLRDTVLVMSNQRVEVDARFFTRVRSARRLSQDNATCRPTNLPLLTGGGGTVYLEFGDAVWRN
;
A
#
# COMPACT_ATOMS: atom_id res chain seq x y z
N MET A 1 -11.21 12.53 -13.58
CA MET A 1 -9.90 11.89 -13.82
C MET A 1 -9.85 10.65 -12.97
N THR A 2 -9.78 9.46 -13.57
CA THR A 2 -9.58 8.21 -12.84
C THR A 2 -8.10 8.11 -12.49
N ALA A 3 -7.77 8.12 -11.20
CA ALA A 3 -6.40 7.85 -10.77
C ALA A 3 -5.99 6.44 -11.23
N GLU A 4 -4.78 6.31 -11.77
CA GLU A 4 -4.24 5.02 -12.17
C GLU A 4 -3.86 4.22 -10.92
N PHE A 5 -4.32 2.97 -10.86
CA PHE A 5 -3.98 2.08 -9.76
C PHE A 5 -2.62 1.44 -10.00
N ILE A 6 -1.81 1.42 -8.96
CA ILE A 6 -0.54 0.72 -8.90
C ILE A 6 -0.76 -0.55 -8.09
N ASP A 7 -0.52 -1.70 -8.73
CA ASP A 7 -0.60 -3.00 -8.09
C ASP A 7 0.76 -3.38 -7.48
N GLY A 8 0.72 -4.16 -6.39
CA GLY A 8 1.93 -4.69 -5.80
C GLY A 8 1.67 -5.88 -4.90
N GLU A 9 2.77 -6.47 -4.42
CA GLU A 9 2.73 -7.65 -3.56
C GLU A 9 3.89 -7.68 -2.56
N VAL A 10 3.63 -8.32 -1.43
CA VAL A 10 4.65 -8.71 -0.44
C VAL A 10 4.92 -10.20 -0.61
N ASN A 11 6.20 -10.52 -0.78
CA ASN A 11 6.70 -11.88 -0.97
C ASN A 11 7.74 -12.21 0.11
N PHE A 12 7.65 -13.40 0.70
CA PHE A 12 8.68 -13.94 1.59
C PHE A 12 9.59 -14.90 0.81
N THR A 13 10.91 -14.73 0.95
CA THR A 13 11.94 -15.52 0.24
C THR A 13 12.12 -16.94 0.79
N GLY A 14 11.62 -17.24 1.99
CA GLY A 14 11.77 -18.54 2.68
C GLY A 14 10.68 -19.58 2.43
N GLY A 15 10.02 -19.58 1.26
CA GLY A 15 9.05 -20.62 0.86
C GLY A 15 7.58 -20.35 1.23
N VAL A 16 7.29 -19.29 1.98
CA VAL A 16 5.91 -18.82 2.22
C VAL A 16 5.32 -18.15 0.97
N GLY A 17 6.18 -17.62 0.10
CA GLY A 17 5.81 -17.06 -1.20
C GLY A 17 5.02 -15.76 -1.06
N ARG A 18 4.04 -15.58 -1.95
CA ARG A 18 3.16 -14.40 -1.97
C ARG A 18 2.13 -14.44 -0.85
N VAL A 19 2.14 -13.41 -0.01
CA VAL A 19 1.37 -13.38 1.23
C VAL A 19 0.38 -12.24 1.31
N TYR A 20 0.68 -11.11 0.69
CA TYR A 20 -0.18 -9.94 0.65
C TYR A 20 -0.16 -9.33 -0.75
N GLN A 21 -1.34 -9.15 -1.33
CA GLN A 21 -1.53 -8.47 -2.61
C GLN A 21 -2.28 -7.18 -2.35
N TYR A 22 -1.88 -6.10 -2.99
CA TYR A 22 -2.51 -4.81 -2.79
C TYR A 22 -2.57 -4.03 -4.09
N ARG A 23 -3.43 -3.02 -4.07
CA ARG A 23 -3.44 -1.96 -5.07
C ARG A 23 -3.65 -0.65 -4.37
N TRP A 24 -3.10 0.41 -4.93
CA TRP A 24 -3.20 1.73 -4.35
C TRP A 24 -3.13 2.79 -5.44
N TYR A 25 -3.47 4.02 -5.08
CA TYR A 25 -3.32 5.19 -5.93
C TYR A 25 -3.26 6.43 -5.05
N LEU A 26 -2.81 7.55 -5.62
CA LEU A 26 -2.86 8.85 -4.98
C LEU A 26 -3.90 9.72 -5.66
N VAL A 27 -4.65 10.48 -4.86
CA VAL A 27 -5.60 11.49 -5.35
C VAL A 27 -5.41 12.81 -4.62
N PRO A 28 -5.61 13.95 -5.30
CA PRO A 28 -5.61 15.25 -4.65
C PRO A 28 -6.86 15.39 -3.77
N VAL A 29 -6.68 15.73 -2.49
CA VAL A 29 -7.74 16.03 -1.52
C VAL A 29 -7.30 17.23 -0.68
N GLU A 30 -8.10 18.30 -0.66
CA GLU A 30 -7.89 19.48 0.20
C GLU A 30 -6.47 20.10 0.10
N GLY A 31 -5.90 20.16 -1.10
CA GLY A 31 -4.56 20.74 -1.31
C GLY A 31 -3.38 19.83 -0.92
N ARG A 32 -3.64 18.55 -0.65
CA ARG A 32 -2.62 17.52 -0.35
C ARG A 32 -2.89 16.24 -1.14
N MET A 33 -1.93 15.33 -1.18
CA MET A 33 -2.17 13.99 -1.72
C MET A 33 -2.78 13.09 -0.64
N ALA A 34 -3.83 12.35 -0.99
CA ALA A 34 -4.35 11.25 -0.20
C ALA A 34 -3.95 9.91 -0.81
N LEU A 35 -3.48 9.00 0.04
CA LEU A 35 -3.18 7.62 -0.32
C LEU A 35 -4.45 6.79 -0.16
N CYS A 36 -4.87 6.13 -1.23
CA CYS A 36 -6.01 5.24 -1.25
C CYS A 36 -5.52 3.82 -1.56
N GLY A 37 -5.96 2.83 -0.80
CA GLY A 37 -5.52 1.45 -1.02
C GLY A 37 -6.50 0.38 -0.58
N SER A 38 -6.30 -0.81 -1.16
CA SER A 38 -6.96 -2.05 -0.76
C SER A 38 -5.96 -3.20 -0.79
N GLY A 39 -6.20 -4.20 0.06
CA GLY A 39 -5.27 -5.29 0.29
C GLY A 39 -5.93 -6.62 0.62
N TYR A 40 -5.35 -7.68 0.10
CA TYR A 40 -5.73 -9.06 0.31
C TYR A 40 -4.60 -9.81 1.00
N LEU A 41 -4.84 -10.20 2.25
CA LEU A 41 -3.96 -11.12 2.98
C LEU A 41 -4.35 -12.56 2.62
N ARG A 42 -3.43 -13.27 1.95
CA ARG A 42 -3.65 -14.65 1.49
C ARG A 42 -3.62 -15.65 2.64
N ASP A 43 -2.66 -15.50 3.56
CA ASP A 43 -2.49 -16.38 4.72
C ASP A 43 -2.79 -15.61 6.02
N SER A 44 -3.86 -15.99 6.70
CA SER A 44 -4.30 -15.34 7.94
C SER A 44 -3.32 -15.49 9.10
N ARG A 45 -2.45 -16.50 9.08
CA ARG A 45 -1.42 -16.75 10.11
C ARG A 45 -0.37 -15.63 10.15
N LEU A 46 -0.17 -14.94 9.03
CA LEU A 46 0.80 -13.87 8.87
C LEU A 46 0.24 -12.49 9.20
N ARG A 47 -0.99 -12.40 9.74
CA ARG A 47 -1.65 -11.12 9.98
C ARG A 47 -0.82 -10.18 10.85
N GLY A 48 -0.19 -10.69 11.92
CA GLY A 48 0.66 -9.88 12.80
C GLY A 48 1.85 -9.31 12.02
N THR A 49 2.64 -10.20 11.42
CA THR A 49 3.80 -9.86 10.59
C THR A 49 3.46 -8.83 9.49
N ILE A 50 2.39 -9.06 8.73
CA ILE A 50 1.97 -8.12 7.68
C ILE A 50 1.51 -6.80 8.27
N ASN A 51 0.78 -6.79 9.39
CA ASN A 51 0.40 -5.53 10.03
C ASN A 51 1.61 -4.71 10.48
N ASP A 52 2.67 -5.36 10.96
CA ASP A 52 3.91 -4.67 11.34
C ASP A 52 4.58 -4.05 10.10
N MET A 53 4.71 -4.82 9.01
CA MET A 53 5.23 -4.30 7.73
C MET A 53 4.40 -3.13 7.17
N LEU A 54 3.06 -3.23 7.26
CA LEU A 54 2.12 -2.19 6.81
C LEU A 54 2.20 -0.93 7.69
N ARG A 55 2.49 -1.08 8.99
CA ARG A 55 2.61 0.05 9.91
C ARG A 55 3.83 0.91 9.55
N ASP A 56 4.91 0.28 9.14
CA ASP A 56 6.19 0.92 8.83
C ASP A 56 6.34 1.20 7.33
N THR A 57 5.23 1.42 6.62
CA THR A 57 5.25 1.71 5.18
C THR A 57 5.79 3.10 4.92
N VAL A 58 6.60 3.25 3.88
CA VAL A 58 7.10 4.53 3.39
C VAL A 58 6.59 4.74 1.98
N LEU A 59 5.91 5.86 1.76
CA LEU A 59 5.58 6.35 0.43
C LEU A 59 6.78 7.12 -0.11
N VAL A 60 7.37 6.60 -1.18
CA VAL A 60 8.50 7.20 -1.87
C VAL A 60 8.02 7.89 -3.12
N MET A 61 8.42 9.15 -3.29
CA MET A 61 8.01 9.98 -4.41
C MET A 61 9.16 10.89 -4.83
N SER A 62 9.80 10.58 -5.96
CA SER A 62 11.06 11.23 -6.39
C SER A 62 12.11 11.21 -5.26
N ASN A 63 12.36 12.35 -4.61
CA ASN A 63 13.33 12.49 -3.52
C ASN A 63 12.66 12.66 -2.13
N GLN A 64 11.34 12.50 -2.05
CA GLN A 64 10.60 12.56 -0.79
C GLN A 64 10.26 11.17 -0.30
N ARG A 65 10.43 10.97 1.01
CA ARG A 65 10.05 9.76 1.74
C ARG A 65 9.11 10.18 2.85
N VAL A 66 7.91 9.62 2.86
CA VAL A 66 6.87 9.94 3.86
C VAL A 66 6.41 8.64 4.51
N GLU A 67 6.57 8.54 5.82
CA GLU A 67 6.01 7.44 6.59
C GLU A 67 4.49 7.49 6.53
N VAL A 68 3.89 6.35 6.21
CA VAL A 68 2.44 6.14 6.11
C VAL A 68 2.10 4.82 6.79
N ASP A 69 1.05 4.81 7.62
CA ASP A 69 0.54 3.56 8.19
C ASP A 69 -0.44 2.93 7.19
N ALA A 70 0.01 1.98 6.36
CA ALA A 70 -0.82 1.36 5.32
C ALA A 70 -1.86 0.36 5.86
N ARG A 71 -1.96 0.15 7.19
CA ARG A 71 -2.97 -0.75 7.78
C ARG A 71 -4.42 -0.27 7.54
N PHE A 72 -4.61 0.98 7.14
CA PHE A 72 -5.96 1.49 6.79
C PHE A 72 -6.48 0.95 5.46
N PHE A 73 -5.65 0.29 4.65
CA PHE A 73 -6.09 -0.24 3.36
C PHE A 73 -7.31 -1.13 3.54
N THR A 74 -8.29 -0.96 2.65
CA THR A 74 -9.51 -1.78 2.67
C THR A 74 -9.12 -3.24 2.58
N ARG A 75 -9.49 -4.03 3.59
CA ARG A 75 -9.26 -5.47 3.55
C ARG A 75 -10.27 -6.15 2.64
N VAL A 76 -9.81 -6.69 1.52
CA VAL A 76 -10.64 -7.47 0.60
C VAL A 76 -10.52 -8.96 0.89
N ARG A 77 -11.52 -9.74 0.44
CA ARG A 77 -11.60 -11.18 0.72
C ARG A 77 -10.88 -12.07 -0.30
N SER A 78 -10.49 -11.52 -1.45
CA SER A 78 -9.76 -12.25 -2.49
C SER A 78 -9.01 -11.29 -3.42
N ALA A 79 -7.98 -11.79 -4.10
CA ALA A 79 -7.21 -11.02 -5.08
C ALA A 79 -8.11 -10.42 -6.18
N ARG A 80 -9.10 -11.18 -6.66
CA ARG A 80 -10.07 -10.71 -7.68
C ARG A 80 -10.84 -9.47 -7.22
N ARG A 81 -11.09 -9.33 -5.92
CA ARG A 81 -11.85 -8.19 -5.38
C ARG A 81 -11.03 -6.92 -5.23
N LEU A 82 -9.69 -6.98 -5.33
CA LEU A 82 -8.85 -5.78 -5.35
C LEU A 82 -9.33 -4.81 -6.42
N SER A 83 -9.66 -5.30 -7.63
CA SER A 83 -10.13 -4.45 -8.73
C SER A 83 -11.57 -3.92 -8.58
N GLN A 84 -12.34 -4.46 -7.63
CA GLN A 84 -13.80 -4.26 -7.53
C GLN A 84 -14.23 -3.53 -6.25
N ASP A 85 -13.47 -3.62 -5.17
CA ASP A 85 -13.82 -3.00 -3.88
C ASP A 85 -13.38 -1.53 -3.82
N ASN A 86 -14.08 -0.74 -3.00
CA ASN A 86 -13.75 0.65 -2.73
C ASN A 86 -12.51 0.76 -1.84
N ALA A 87 -11.50 1.49 -2.32
CA ALA A 87 -10.30 1.76 -1.56
C ALA A 87 -10.60 2.76 -0.42
N THR A 88 -10.01 2.54 0.75
CA THR A 88 -10.06 3.52 1.84
C THR A 88 -8.94 4.52 1.59
N CYS A 89 -9.22 5.80 1.79
CA CYS A 89 -8.28 6.90 1.56
C CYS A 89 -7.88 7.55 2.88
N ARG A 90 -6.60 7.91 3.02
CA ARG A 90 -6.12 8.80 4.08
C ARG A 90 -5.26 9.92 3.52
N PRO A 91 -5.43 11.16 4.02
CA PRO A 91 -4.57 12.26 3.64
C PRO A 91 -3.12 11.96 4.08
N THR A 92 -2.17 12.34 3.24
CA THR A 92 -0.75 12.31 3.56
C THR A 92 -0.24 13.73 3.78
N ASN A 93 1.00 13.88 4.24
CA ASN A 93 1.67 15.18 4.32
C ASN A 93 2.34 15.59 3.00
N LEU A 94 2.12 14.85 1.90
CA LEU A 94 2.67 15.21 0.60
C LEU A 94 1.89 16.38 -0.01
N PRO A 95 2.61 17.38 -0.56
CA PRO A 95 1.99 18.45 -1.34
C PRO A 95 1.36 17.87 -2.63
N LEU A 96 0.46 18.64 -3.24
CA LEU A 96 -0.07 18.28 -4.56
C LEU A 96 1.07 18.04 -5.55
N LEU A 97 0.92 16.98 -6.35
CA LEU A 97 1.81 16.69 -7.47
C LEU A 97 1.63 17.75 -8.56
N THR A 98 2.56 18.72 -8.63
CA THR A 98 2.51 19.82 -9.62
C THR A 98 3.37 19.59 -10.87
N GLY A 99 3.95 18.40 -11.04
CA GLY A 99 4.74 18.04 -12.21
C GLY A 99 4.83 16.53 -12.39
N GLY A 100 4.50 16.04 -13.60
CA GLY A 100 4.52 14.62 -13.94
C GLY A 100 5.94 14.16 -14.29
N GLY A 101 6.41 13.08 -13.65
CA GLY A 101 7.65 12.41 -14.05
C GLY A 101 8.43 11.69 -12.94
N GLY A 102 8.02 11.82 -11.67
CA GLY A 102 8.68 11.12 -10.57
C GLY A 102 8.24 9.67 -10.41
N THR A 103 9.18 8.77 -10.11
CA THR A 103 8.83 7.42 -9.64
C THR A 103 8.09 7.53 -8.31
N VAL A 104 6.95 6.83 -8.20
CA VAL A 104 6.16 6.74 -6.98
C VAL A 104 5.91 5.28 -6.64
N TYR A 105 6.23 4.88 -5.41
CA TYR A 105 6.05 3.50 -4.95
C TYR A 105 5.93 3.44 -3.42
N LEU A 106 5.42 2.32 -2.93
CA LEU A 106 5.38 1.99 -1.51
C LEU A 106 6.54 1.05 -1.18
N GLU A 107 7.31 1.40 -0.16
CA GLU A 107 8.23 0.49 0.51
C GLU A 107 7.55 0.01 1.80
N PHE A 108 7.40 -1.29 1.97
CA PHE A 108 6.91 -1.87 3.22
C PHE A 108 8.08 -2.11 4.16
N GLY A 109 7.83 -2.05 5.47
CA GLY A 109 8.84 -2.42 6.46
C GLY A 109 9.28 -3.88 6.31
N ASP A 110 10.47 -4.19 6.83
CA ASP A 110 10.99 -5.56 6.86
C ASP A 110 10.32 -6.37 7.97
N ALA A 111 10.15 -7.68 7.76
CA ALA A 111 9.73 -8.57 8.83
C ALA A 111 10.30 -9.99 8.69
N VAL A 112 10.55 -10.63 9.83
CA VAL A 112 10.95 -12.04 9.91
C VAL A 112 9.81 -12.84 10.51
N TRP A 113 9.34 -13.85 9.79
CA TRP A 113 8.35 -14.80 10.28
C TRP A 113 9.02 -16.14 10.60
N ARG A 114 8.66 -16.75 11.74
CA ARG A 114 9.10 -18.07 12.18
C ARG A 114 7.85 -18.87 12.59
N ASN A 115 7.76 -20.12 12.13
CA ASN A 115 6.66 -21.04 12.47
C ASN A 115 6.83 -21.65 13.87
#